data_AF-A0A2V6B8M4-F1
#
_entry.id   AF-A0A2V6B8M4-F1
#
_cell.length_a   1.000
_cell.length_b   1.000
_cell.length_c   1.000
_cell.angle_alpha   90.00
_cell.angle_beta   90.00
_cell.angle_gamma   90.00
#
_symmetry.space_group_name_H-M   'P 1'
#
loop_
_entity.id
_entity.type
_entity.pdbx_description
1 polymer ?
#
loop_
_entity_poly.entity_id
_entity_poly.type
_entity_poly.pdbx_seq_one_letter_code
_entity_poly.pdbx_strand_id
1 'polypeptide(L)' 'DNAITQDQQGLDFISGSVNWLLSREQLIGIAPKVSKPLTFSLNEEALRRLRWIVLVFIPLVPALIGTMVWWQRRV' A
#
# COMPACT_ATOMS: atom_id res chain seq x y z
N ASP A 1 16.87 -0.68 -12.72
CA ASP A 1 16.14 -1.57 -11.78
C ASP A 1 15.15 -2.50 -12.48
N ASN A 2 14.28 -2.01 -13.38
CA ASN A 2 13.33 -2.88 -14.10
C ASN A 2 13.99 -3.96 -14.98
N ALA A 3 15.13 -3.65 -15.61
CA ALA A 3 15.88 -4.60 -16.44
C ALA A 3 16.33 -5.84 -15.64
N ILE A 4 16.89 -5.62 -14.44
CA ILE A 4 17.36 -6.71 -13.56
C ILE A 4 16.20 -7.61 -13.11
N THR A 5 15.02 -7.04 -12.81
CA THR A 5 13.84 -7.83 -12.43
C THR A 5 13.20 -8.60 -13.59
N GLN A 6 13.35 -8.10 -14.82
CA GLN A 6 12.88 -8.77 -16.03
C GLN A 6 13.79 -9.96 -16.38
N ASP A 7 15.11 -9.77 -16.24
CA ASP A 7 16.10 -10.83 -16.41
C ASP A 7 15.87 -11.98 -15.41
N GLN A 8 15.59 -11.66 -14.14
CA GLN A 8 15.28 -12.69 -13.13
C GLN A 8 14.03 -13.51 -13.47
N GLN A 9 12.94 -12.86 -13.93
CA GLN A 9 11.70 -13.57 -14.31
C GLN A 9 11.90 -14.49 -15.52
N GLY A 10 12.72 -14.09 -16.48
CA GLY A 10 13.06 -14.92 -17.64
C GLY A 10 13.85 -16.17 -17.25
N LEU A 11 14.81 -16.02 -16.34
CA LEU A 11 15.63 -17.13 -15.83
C LEU A 11 14.80 -18.14 -15.02
N ASP A 12 13.88 -17.66 -14.18
CA ASP A 12 12.97 -18.51 -13.41
C ASP A 12 12.00 -19.29 -14.32
N PHE A 13 11.53 -18.66 -15.41
CA PHE A 13 10.65 -19.31 -16.38
C PHE A 13 11.37 -20.41 -17.19
N ILE A 14 12.57 -20.11 -17.69
CA ILE A 14 13.36 -21.08 -18.48
C ILE A 14 13.76 -22.25 -17.59
N SER A 15 14.25 -22.00 -16.38
CA SER A 15 14.65 -23.06 -15.45
C SER A 15 13.47 -23.92 -15.01
N GLY A 16 12.30 -23.34 -14.74
CA GLY A 16 11.07 -24.09 -14.45
C GLY A 16 10.61 -24.97 -15.61
N SER A 17 10.64 -24.45 -16.84
CA SER A 17 10.24 -25.17 -18.06
C SER A 17 11.19 -26.33 -18.38
N VAL A 18 12.49 -26.14 -18.23
CA VAL A 18 13.50 -27.19 -18.44
C VAL A 18 13.39 -28.28 -17.37
N ASN A 19 13.20 -27.92 -16.10
CA ASN A 19 13.00 -28.91 -15.03
C ASN A 19 11.71 -29.72 -15.21
N TRP A 20 10.64 -29.08 -15.70
CA TRP A 20 9.39 -29.76 -16.06
C TRP A 20 9.59 -30.77 -17.20
N LEU A 21 10.25 -30.36 -18.29
CA LEU A 21 10.56 -31.24 -19.42
C LEU A 21 11.44 -32.44 -19.03
N LEU A 22 12.30 -32.27 -18.03
CA LEU A 22 13.17 -33.32 -17.50
C LEU A 22 12.49 -34.20 -16.42
N SER A 23 11.18 -34.01 -16.18
CA SER A 23 10.40 -34.72 -15.16
C SER A 23 11.01 -34.58 -13.74
N ARG A 24 11.68 -33.46 -13.48
CA ARG A 24 12.27 -33.09 -12.17
C ARG A 24 11.34 -32.13 -11.43
N GLU A 25 10.10 -32.58 -11.19
CA GLU A 25 9.03 -31.75 -10.62
C GLU A 25 9.36 -31.19 -9.23
N GLN A 26 10.22 -31.87 -8.46
CA GLN A 26 10.67 -31.43 -7.15
C GLN A 26 11.55 -30.16 -7.17
N LEU A 27 12.06 -29.76 -8.34
CA LEU A 27 12.90 -28.57 -8.52
C LEU A 27 12.13 -27.36 -9.08
N ILE A 28 10.81 -27.50 -9.32
CA ILE A 28 9.96 -26.43 -9.85
C ILE A 28 9.45 -25.57 -8.68
N GLY A 29 10.37 -24.94 -7.95
CA GLY A 29 10.04 -23.99 -6.89
C GLY A 29 9.85 -22.60 -7.48
N ILE A 30 8.59 -22.13 -7.59
CA ILE A 30 8.31 -20.74 -8.01
C ILE A 30 8.71 -19.82 -6.84
N ALA A 31 9.70 -18.95 -7.06
CA ALA A 31 10.10 -17.97 -6.07
C ALA A 31 8.89 -17.09 -5.67
N PRO A 32 8.71 -16.73 -4.38
CA PRO A 32 7.59 -15.90 -3.95
C PRO A 32 7.56 -14.59 -4.73
N LYS A 33 6.43 -14.29 -5.36
CA LYS A 33 6.25 -13.01 -6.06
C LYS A 33 6.35 -11.89 -5.02
N VAL A 34 7.45 -11.14 -5.05
CA VAL A 34 7.69 -10.00 -4.15
C VAL A 34 6.50 -9.05 -4.26
N SER A 35 5.74 -8.91 -3.18
CA SER A 35 4.59 -8.00 -3.12
C SER A 35 5.10 -6.60 -3.37
N LYS A 36 4.84 -6.05 -4.56
CA LYS A 36 5.10 -4.64 -4.82
C LYS A 36 4.21 -3.84 -3.88
N PRO A 37 4.77 -3.03 -2.97
CA PRO A 37 3.94 -2.19 -2.14
C PRO A 37 3.11 -1.30 -3.06
N LEU A 38 1.79 -1.28 -2.85
CA LEU A 38 0.91 -0.30 -3.47
C LEU A 38 1.30 1.06 -2.88
N THR A 39 2.28 1.71 -3.50
CA THR A 39 2.67 3.06 -3.12
C THR A 39 1.56 3.99 -3.60
N PHE A 40 0.65 4.32 -2.69
CA PHE A 40 -0.29 5.42 -2.89
C PHE A 40 0.52 6.73 -2.94
N SER A 41 0.95 7.12 -4.14
CA SER A 41 1.51 8.45 -4.35
C SER A 41 0.35 9.46 -4.34
N LEU A 42 -0.04 9.91 -3.15
CA LEU A 42 -0.90 11.09 -3.04
C LEU A 42 -0.14 12.29 -3.60
N ASN A 43 -0.77 13.04 -4.51
CA ASN A 43 -0.30 14.35 -4.94
C ASN A 43 0.01 15.21 -3.69
N GLU A 44 1.08 16.02 -3.70
CA GLU A 44 1.51 16.84 -2.55
C GLU A 44 0.37 17.73 -2.02
N GLU A 45 -0.48 18.21 -2.92
CA GLU A 45 -1.68 18.98 -2.59
C GLU A 45 -2.70 18.16 -1.79
N ALA A 46 -2.90 16.89 -2.17
CA ALA A 46 -3.77 15.97 -1.45
C ALA A 46 -3.20 15.67 -0.05
N LEU A 47 -1.89 15.52 0.07
CA LEU A 47 -1.22 15.30 1.35
C LEU A 47 -1.32 16.53 2.27
N ARG A 48 -1.16 17.73 1.71
CA ARG A 48 -1.33 19.00 2.42
C ARG A 48 -2.77 19.18 2.90
N ARG A 49 -3.76 18.87 2.06
CA ARG A 49 -5.18 18.93 2.42
C ARG A 49 -5.52 17.92 3.51
N LEU A 50 -5.03 16.69 3.39
CA LEU A 50 -5.20 15.64 4.39
C LEU A 50 -4.65 16.09 5.75
N ARG A 51 -3.45 16.68 5.77
CA ARG A 51 -2.84 17.21 7.00
C ARG A 51 -3.74 18.23 7.70
N TRP A 52 -4.30 19.19 6.97
CA TRP A 52 -5.20 20.20 7.55
C TRP A 52 -6.51 19.60 8.05
N ILE A 53 -7.07 18.62 7.34
CA ILE A 53 -8.29 17.91 7.80
C ILE A 53 -8.01 17.18 9.12
N VAL A 54 -6.90 16.44 9.19
CA VAL A 54 -6.57 15.64 10.38
C VAL A 54 -6.21 16.54 11.56
N LEU A 55 -5.42 17.59 11.36
CA LEU A 55 -4.95 18.44 12.45
C LEU A 55 -5.99 19.46 12.93
N VAL A 56 -6.91 19.89 12.09
CA VAL A 56 -7.89 20.94 12.45
C VAL A 56 -9.29 20.39 12.52
N PHE A 57 -9.76 19.71 11.48
CA PHE A 57 -11.17 19.31 11.40
C PHE A 57 -11.54 18.26 12.45
N ILE A 58 -10.66 17.26 12.65
CA ILE A 58 -10.88 16.21 13.65
C ILE A 58 -11.02 16.76 15.08
N PRO A 59 -10.15 17.66 15.59
CA PRO A 59 -10.35 18.23 16.92
C PRO A 59 -11.45 19.30 16.97
N LEU A 60 -11.70 20.04 15.90
CA LEU A 60 -12.68 21.13 15.88
C LEU A 60 -14.12 20.61 16.02
N VAL A 61 -14.47 19.53 15.33
CA VAL A 61 -15.83 18.95 15.37
C VAL A 61 -16.30 18.62 16.80
N PRO A 62 -15.58 17.80 17.59
CA PRO A 62 -15.98 17.50 18.96
C PRO A 62 -15.91 18.73 19.87
N ALA A 63 -15.00 19.68 19.63
CA ALA A 63 -14.94 20.93 20.39
C ALA A 63 -16.23 21.76 20.20
N LEU A 64 -16.66 21.95 18.95
CA LEU A 64 -17.91 22.66 18.63
C LEU A 64 -19.12 21.95 19.24
N ILE A 65 -19.23 20.64 19.05
CA ILE A 65 -20.32 19.84 19.64
C ILE A 65 -20.32 19.96 21.17
N GLY A 66 -19.14 19.84 21.80
CA GLY A 66 -18.98 19.96 23.25
C GLY A 66 -19.41 21.34 23.77
N THR A 67 -18.97 22.42 23.10
CA THR A 67 -19.38 23.78 23.44
C THR A 67 -20.88 24.00 23.29
N MET A 68 -21.49 23.47 22.21
CA MET A 68 -22.92 23.58 21.97
C MET A 68 -23.74 22.84 23.03
N VAL A 69 -23.36 21.61 23.38
CA VAL A 69 -24.02 20.83 24.43
C VAL A 69 -23.87 21.49 25.79
N TRP A 70 -22.71 22.05 26.11
CA TRP A 70 -22.48 22.78 27.36
C TRP A 70 -23.37 24.02 27.45
N TRP A 71 -23.56 24.74 26.35
CA TRP A 71 -24.42 25.91 26.29
C TRP A 71 -25.89 25.53 26.47
N GLN A 72 -26.36 24.49 25.79
CA GLN A 72 -27.73 23.97 25.95
C GLN A 72 -28.03 23.48 27.36
N ARG A 73 -27.00 23.09 28.13
CA ARG A 73 -27.18 22.70 29.54
C ARG A 73 -27.25 23.90 30.49
N ARG A 74 -26.77 25.08 30.08
CA ARG A 74 -26.71 26.28 30.93
C ARG A 74 -27.80 27.32 30.65
N VAL A 75 -28.48 27.20 29.51
CA VAL A 75 -29.71 27.94 29.17
C VAL A 75 -30.91 27.16 29.69
#